data_AF-A0A9D5FPP4-F1
#
_entry.id   AF-A0A9D5FPP4-F1
#
_cell.length_a   1.000
_cell.length_b   1.000
_cell.length_c   1.000
_cell.angle_alpha   90.00
_cell.angle_beta   90.00
_cell.angle_gamma   90.00
#
_symmetry.space_group_name_H-M   'P 1'
#
loop_
_entity.id
_entity.type
_entity.pdbx_description
1 polymer ?
#
loop_
_entity_poly.entity_id
_entity_poly.type
_entity_poly.pdbx_seq_one_letter_code
_entity_poly.pdbx_strand_id
1 'polypeptide(L)'
;MRRLRFAGIWLSVIALGCSTVRQDAVPADGIIPALQSRSRNTTRIALWTLEQNGFIVPVVFYEKPYAEAKPALNQLVENLQQLPAPKLAKLDGSFKYYQGIYSSVFHKGGNGWKP
;
A
#
# COMPACT_ATOMS: atom_id res chain seq x y z
N MET A 1 -12.94 -59.97 -18.10
CA MET A 1 -12.32 -59.35 -16.91
C MET A 1 -11.26 -58.36 -17.37
N ARG A 2 -11.43 -57.07 -17.03
CA ARG A 2 -10.58 -55.94 -17.46
C ARG A 2 -9.23 -55.95 -16.73
N ARG A 3 -8.13 -55.74 -17.46
CA ARG A 3 -6.86 -55.23 -16.92
C ARG A 3 -6.18 -54.32 -17.96
N LEU A 4 -6.58 -53.04 -18.01
CA LEU A 4 -5.77 -52.01 -18.66
C LEU A 4 -4.72 -51.54 -17.64
N ARG A 5 -3.46 -51.80 -17.96
CA ARG A 5 -2.30 -51.23 -17.27
C ARG A 5 -2.11 -49.80 -17.79
N PHE A 6 -2.50 -48.81 -17.01
CA PHE A 6 -2.13 -47.42 -17.28
C PHE A 6 -0.68 -47.21 -16.82
N ALA A 7 0.21 -47.13 -17.81
CA ALA A 7 1.58 -46.69 -17.60
C ALA A 7 1.55 -45.22 -17.16
N GLY A 8 2.22 -44.95 -16.03
CA GLY A 8 2.29 -43.62 -15.44
C GLY A 8 3.03 -42.64 -16.34
N ILE A 9 2.46 -41.46 -16.48
CA ILE A 9 3.18 -40.27 -16.93
C ILE A 9 3.36 -39.40 -15.69
N TRP A 10 4.50 -39.60 -15.04
CA TRP A 10 5.04 -38.68 -14.04
C TRP A 10 5.68 -37.52 -14.80
N LEU A 11 4.94 -36.43 -15.02
CA LEU A 11 5.51 -35.14 -15.42
C LEU A 11 5.65 -34.27 -14.17
N SER A 12 6.70 -34.55 -13.40
CA SER A 12 7.21 -33.63 -12.38
C SER A 12 8.00 -32.52 -13.06
N VAL A 13 7.36 -31.40 -13.32
CA VAL A 13 8.05 -30.12 -13.54
C VAL A 13 7.56 -29.17 -12.46
N ILE A 14 8.06 -29.38 -11.24
CA ILE A 14 8.03 -28.32 -10.23
C ILE A 14 9.21 -27.41 -10.58
N ALA A 15 8.96 -26.48 -11.50
CA ALA A 15 9.83 -25.32 -11.62
C ALA A 15 9.74 -24.58 -10.28
N LEU A 16 10.73 -24.79 -9.41
CA LEU A 16 11.05 -23.89 -8.31
C LEU A 16 11.60 -22.59 -8.91
N GLY A 17 10.73 -21.88 -9.63
CA GLY A 17 10.90 -20.46 -9.83
C GLY A 17 10.83 -19.86 -8.44
N CYS A 18 11.98 -19.47 -7.91
CA CYS A 18 12.06 -18.47 -6.85
C CYS A 18 11.47 -17.16 -7.41
N SER A 19 10.16 -17.13 -7.62
CA SER A 19 9.42 -15.89 -7.67
C SER A 19 9.42 -15.40 -6.24
N THR A 20 10.51 -14.73 -5.86
CA THR A 20 10.44 -13.66 -4.90
C THR A 20 9.33 -12.77 -5.40
N VAL A 21 8.11 -13.00 -4.91
CA VAL A 21 7.03 -12.04 -5.01
C VAL A 21 7.55 -10.87 -4.22
N ARG A 22 8.31 -10.00 -4.89
CA ARG A 22 8.32 -8.60 -4.53
C ARG A 22 6.83 -8.30 -4.50
N GLN A 23 6.30 -8.10 -3.29
CA GLN A 23 5.05 -7.38 -3.13
C GLN A 23 5.34 -6.01 -3.73
N ASP A 24 5.28 -5.94 -5.05
CA ASP A 24 5.20 -4.71 -5.79
C ASP A 24 4.03 -4.01 -5.13
N ALA A 25 4.37 -2.95 -4.41
CA ALA A 25 3.40 -2.16 -3.68
C ALA A 25 2.37 -1.75 -4.72
N VAL A 26 1.22 -2.43 -4.70
CA VAL A 26 0.11 -2.10 -5.59
C VAL A 26 -0.12 -0.61 -5.39
N PRO A 27 0.04 0.22 -6.43
CA PRO A 27 -0.13 1.65 -6.29
C PRO A 27 -1.53 1.87 -5.73
N ALA A 28 -1.61 2.48 -4.54
CA ALA A 28 -2.90 2.76 -3.94
C ALA A 28 -3.66 3.71 -4.86
N ASP A 29 -4.88 3.34 -5.27
CA ASP A 29 -5.66 4.12 -6.24
C ASP A 29 -6.31 5.38 -5.66
N GLY A 30 -6.05 5.69 -4.39
CA GLY A 30 -6.61 6.84 -3.67
C GLY A 30 -6.00 7.06 -2.29
N ILE A 31 -6.40 8.13 -1.62
CA ILE A 31 -5.77 8.61 -0.38
C ILE A 31 -6.07 7.71 0.82
N ILE A 32 -7.28 7.17 0.91
CA ILE A 32 -7.67 6.22 1.96
C ILE A 32 -6.89 4.90 1.87
N PRO A 33 -6.88 4.18 0.72
CA PRO A 33 -6.09 2.95 0.62
C PRO A 33 -4.58 3.22 0.78
N ALA A 34 -4.10 4.43 0.44
CA ALA A 34 -2.73 4.82 0.67
C ALA A 34 -2.38 4.94 2.17
N LEU A 35 -3.26 5.54 2.98
CA LEU A 35 -3.08 5.62 4.44
C LEU A 35 -3.15 4.25 5.11
N GLN A 36 -4.03 3.37 4.61
CA GLN A 36 -4.18 2.00 5.11
C GLN A 36 -3.09 1.05 4.60
N SER A 37 -2.31 1.49 3.60
CA SER A 37 -1.21 0.70 3.09
C SER A 37 -0.15 0.52 4.18
N ARG A 38 0.48 -0.65 4.23
CA ARG A 38 1.69 -0.86 5.04
C ARG A 38 2.94 -0.31 4.35
N SER A 39 2.78 0.44 3.25
CA SER A 39 3.88 1.05 2.53
C SER A 39 4.18 2.40 3.14
N ARG A 40 5.29 2.48 3.86
CA ARG A 40 5.69 3.71 4.57
C ARG A 40 5.76 4.93 3.66
N ASN A 41 6.27 4.75 2.45
CA ASN A 41 6.38 5.82 1.45
C ASN A 41 5.01 6.26 0.95
N THR A 42 4.12 5.29 0.70
CA THR A 42 2.75 5.57 0.24
C THR A 42 1.97 6.32 1.32
N THR A 43 2.06 5.87 2.59
CA THR A 43 1.48 6.58 3.74
C THR A 43 2.06 7.99 3.86
N ARG A 44 3.37 8.17 3.71
CA ARG A 44 4.01 9.49 3.80
C ARG A 44 3.53 10.45 2.72
N ILE A 45 3.40 9.99 1.47
CA ILE A 45 2.85 10.79 0.37
C ILE A 45 1.38 11.14 0.65
N ALA A 46 0.60 10.21 1.21
CA ALA A 46 -0.79 10.47 1.56
C ALA A 46 -0.92 11.53 2.67
N LEU A 47 -0.12 11.43 3.74
CA LEU A 47 -0.09 12.43 4.81
C LEU A 47 0.37 13.80 4.29
N TRP A 48 1.42 13.83 3.46
CA TRP A 48 1.86 15.06 2.80
C TRP A 48 0.74 15.68 1.95
N THR A 49 0.04 14.87 1.15
CA THR A 49 -1.08 15.33 0.32
C THR A 49 -2.17 15.99 1.16
N LEU A 50 -2.51 15.39 2.31
CA LEU A 50 -3.51 15.92 3.23
C LEU A 50 -3.07 17.26 3.82
N GLU A 51 -1.81 17.37 4.27
CA GLU A 51 -1.24 18.60 4.80
C GLU A 51 -1.27 19.73 3.76
N GLN A 52 -0.88 19.44 2.50
CA GLN A 52 -0.95 20.41 1.39
C GLN A 52 -2.39 20.83 1.04
N ASN A 53 -3.39 20.02 1.41
CA ASN A 53 -4.81 20.35 1.25
C ASN A 53 -5.43 20.96 2.52
N GLY A 54 -4.61 21.35 3.51
CA GLY A 54 -5.05 22.05 4.71
C GLY A 54 -5.65 21.15 5.79
N PHE A 55 -5.39 19.85 5.74
CA PHE A 55 -5.81 18.92 6.81
C PHE A 55 -4.75 18.84 7.90
N ILE A 56 -5.22 18.73 9.14
CA ILE A 56 -4.35 18.40 10.28
C ILE A 56 -4.05 16.90 10.21
N VAL A 57 -2.77 16.55 10.16
CA VAL A 57 -2.29 15.17 10.10
C VAL A 57 -1.61 14.77 11.41
N PRO A 58 -1.68 13.50 11.81
CA PRO A 58 -0.97 13.03 12.99
C PRO A 58 0.54 13.04 12.74
N VAL A 59 1.30 13.27 13.82
CA VAL A 59 2.74 13.05 13.81
C VAL A 59 2.99 11.54 13.79
N VAL A 60 3.73 11.08 12.79
CA VAL A 60 4.03 9.67 12.59
C VAL A 60 5.54 9.45 12.59
N PHE A 61 6.00 8.60 13.51
CA PHE A 61 7.40 8.22 13.63
C PHE A 61 7.69 7.01 12.75
N TYR A 62 8.38 7.24 11.64
CA TYR A 62 8.65 6.24 10.60
C TYR A 62 9.72 5.21 10.99
N GLU A 63 10.42 5.45 12.09
CA GLU A 63 11.39 4.57 12.73
C GLU A 63 10.73 3.54 13.66
N LYS A 64 9.44 3.73 13.98
CA LYS A 64 8.64 2.86 14.83
C LYS A 64 7.87 1.82 14.02
N PRO A 65 7.39 0.73 14.65
CA PRO A 65 6.52 -0.23 13.99
C PRO A 65 5.19 0.40 13.56
N TYR A 66 4.59 -0.13 12.48
CA TYR A 66 3.29 0.33 11.97
C TYR A 66 2.19 0.34 13.03
N ALA A 67 2.25 -0.59 13.99
CA ALA A 67 1.28 -0.72 15.06
C ALA A 67 1.15 0.56 15.92
N GLU A 68 2.22 1.34 16.05
CA GLU A 68 2.18 2.62 16.78
C GLU A 68 1.46 3.72 15.99
N ALA A 69 1.64 3.76 14.67
CA ALA A 69 1.00 4.74 13.80
C ALA A 69 -0.47 4.38 13.46
N LYS A 70 -0.79 3.09 13.45
CA LYS A 70 -2.07 2.56 12.97
C LYS A 70 -3.31 3.20 13.63
N PRO A 71 -3.39 3.41 14.96
CA PRO A 71 -4.57 4.01 15.58
C PRO A 71 -4.83 5.43 15.05
N ALA A 72 -3.79 6.26 14.94
CA ALA A 72 -3.91 7.62 14.43
C ALA A 72 -4.26 7.65 12.94
N LEU A 73 -3.70 6.74 12.14
CA LEU A 73 -4.05 6.59 10.73
C LEU A 73 -5.50 6.13 10.54
N ASN A 74 -6.00 5.22 11.38
CA ASN A 74 -7.38 4.77 11.35
C ASN A 74 -8.35 5.91 11.66
N GLN A 75 -8.08 6.69 12.71
CA GLN A 75 -8.91 7.86 13.05
C GLN A 75 -8.94 8.87 11.91
N LEU A 76 -7.80 9.11 11.26
CA LEU A 76 -7.73 9.98 10.09
C LEU A 76 -8.57 9.43 8.93
N VAL A 77 -8.52 8.12 8.67
CA VAL A 77 -9.34 7.48 7.64
C VAL A 77 -10.83 7.62 7.94
N GLU A 78 -11.26 7.39 9.19
CA GLU A 78 -12.65 7.58 9.61
C GLU A 78 -13.13 9.02 9.36
N ASN A 79 -12.30 10.02 9.68
CA ASN A 79 -12.61 11.42 9.40
C ASN A 79 -12.72 11.71 7.90
N LEU A 80 -11.86 11.11 7.07
CA LEU A 80 -11.89 11.27 5.62
C LEU A 80 -13.13 10.64 4.98
N GLN A 81 -13.61 9.52 5.52
CA GLN A 81 -14.82 8.84 5.05
C GLN A 81 -16.09 9.66 5.29
N GLN A 82 -16.07 10.58 6.25
CA GLN A 82 -17.17 11.50 6.51
C GLN A 82 -17.22 12.69 5.53
N LEU A 83 -16.19 12.86 4.69
CA LEU A 83 -16.18 13.95 3.72
C LEU A 83 -17.18 13.70 2.58
N PRO A 84 -17.78 14.77 2.03
CA PRO A 84 -18.56 14.66 0.80
C PRO A 84 -17.72 14.05 -0.33
N ALA A 85 -18.32 13.15 -1.12
CA ALA A 85 -17.65 12.45 -2.23
C ALA A 85 -16.86 13.38 -3.18
N PRO A 86 -17.33 14.58 -3.56
CA PRO A 86 -16.55 15.48 -4.41
C PRO A 86 -15.24 15.96 -3.75
N LYS A 87 -15.25 16.13 -2.43
CA LYS A 87 -14.06 16.56 -1.68
C LYS A 87 -13.05 15.42 -1.58
N LEU A 88 -13.52 14.19 -1.35
CA LEU A 88 -12.67 13.01 -1.35
C LEU A 88 -12.05 12.75 -2.73
N ALA A 89 -12.84 12.86 -3.80
CA ALA A 89 -12.35 12.72 -5.17
C ALA A 89 -11.27 13.75 -5.53
N LYS A 90 -11.40 14.99 -5.04
CA LYS A 90 -10.35 16.01 -5.19
C LYS A 90 -9.05 15.60 -4.48
N LEU A 91 -9.15 15.05 -3.27
CA LEU A 91 -7.99 14.54 -2.53
C LEU A 91 -7.32 13.38 -3.25
N ASP A 92 -8.09 12.45 -3.81
CA ASP A 92 -7.56 11.35 -4.62
C ASP A 92 -6.80 11.86 -5.85
N GLY A 93 -7.33 12.90 -6.52
CA GLY A 93 -6.65 13.58 -7.62
C GLY A 93 -5.32 14.22 -7.20
N SER A 94 -5.31 14.96 -6.08
CA SER A 94 -4.07 15.53 -5.52
C SER A 94 -3.07 14.45 -5.12
N PHE A 95 -3.53 13.34 -4.55
CA PHE A 95 -2.68 12.22 -4.15
C PHE A 95 -1.99 11.60 -5.36
N LYS A 96 -2.74 11.33 -6.45
CA LYS A 96 -2.15 10.80 -7.70
C LYS A 96 -1.10 11.73 -8.28
N TYR A 97 -1.36 13.03 -8.28
CA TYR A 97 -0.39 14.05 -8.71
C TYR A 97 0.90 13.98 -7.88
N TYR A 98 0.80 14.01 -6.55
CA TYR A 98 1.97 13.96 -5.68
C TYR A 98 2.68 12.61 -5.68
N GLN A 99 1.96 11.50 -5.86
CA GLN A 99 2.56 10.18 -6.01
C GLN A 99 3.45 10.13 -7.27
N GLY A 100 3.01 10.72 -8.38
CA GLY A 100 3.83 10.83 -9.60
C GLY A 100 5.13 11.61 -9.39
N ILE A 101 5.11 12.64 -8.55
CA ILE A 101 6.28 13.49 -8.27
C ILE A 101 7.22 12.85 -7.24
N TYR A 102 6.67 12.36 -6.14
CA TYR A 102 7.44 12.02 -4.94
C TYR A 102 7.69 10.51 -4.74
N SER A 103 7.11 9.64 -5.57
CA SER A 103 7.36 8.19 -5.50
C SER A 103 8.84 7.82 -5.61
N SER A 104 9.62 8.56 -6.41
CA SER A 104 11.07 8.41 -6.55
C SER A 104 11.86 9.00 -5.38
N VAL A 105 11.39 10.11 -4.81
CA VAL A 105 12.03 10.83 -3.70
C VAL A 105 11.97 10.00 -2.42
N PHE A 106 10.81 9.43 -2.10
CA PHE A 106 10.63 8.66 -0.87
C PHE A 106 11.14 7.22 -0.97
N HIS A 107 11.48 6.72 -2.16
CA HIS A 107 12.02 5.36 -2.35
C HIS A 107 13.30 5.08 -1.52
N LYS A 108 14.11 6.11 -1.23
CA LYS A 108 15.43 5.97 -0.58
C LYS A 108 15.40 5.48 0.87
N GLY A 109 14.26 5.53 1.55
CA GLY A 109 14.18 5.08 2.95
C GLY A 109 13.86 3.59 3.12
N GLY A 110 13.47 2.88 2.06
CA GLY A 110 12.79 1.59 2.17
C GLY A 110 11.27 1.73 2.22
N ASN A 111 10.58 0.69 1.75
CA ASN A 111 9.14 0.59 1.54
C ASN A 111 8.36 0.05 2.76
N GLY A 112 9.06 -0.39 3.81
CA GLY A 112 8.47 -0.99 5.00
C GLY A 112 8.59 -0.14 6.26
N TRP A 113 7.67 -0.36 7.19
CA TRP A 113 7.81 0.01 8.59
C TRP A 113 8.87 -0.85 9.25
N LYS A 114 9.42 -0.40 10.39
CA LYS A 114 10.25 -1.27 11.20
C LYS A 114 9.41 -2.51 11.61
N PRO A 115 9.95 -3.73 11.51
CA PRO A 115 9.24 -4.93 11.97
C PRO A 115 8.89 -4.85 13.46
#